data_AF-A0A2E8HH30-F1
#
_entry.id   AF-A0A2E8HH30-F1
#
_cell.length_a   1.000
_cell.length_b   1.000
_cell.length_c   1.000
_cell.angle_alpha   90.00
_cell.angle_beta   90.00
_cell.angle_gamma   90.00
#
_symmetry.space_group_name_H-M   'P 1'
#
loop_
_entity.id
_entity.type
_entity.pdbx_description
1 polymer ?
#
loop_
_entity_poly.entity_id
_entity_poly.type
_entity_poly.pdbx_seq_one_letter_code
_entity_poly.pdbx_strand_id
1 'polypeptide(L)'
;MHFAEDQPLARDAFDAALPPAWPDDLGAQVRAQVRASGRKLVVLDDDPTGGQTVGDLSELLTWDGELLKGALLDDDPSIFVLTNTRSLPRAAAADRL
;
A
#
# COMPACT_ATOMS: atom_id res chain seq x y z
N MET A 1 0.09 17.70 24.76
CA MET A 1 1.13 18.01 23.76
C MET A 1 0.80 19.35 23.16
N HIS A 2 1.68 20.33 23.32
CA HIS A 2 1.58 21.63 22.66
C HIS A 2 2.30 21.43 21.32
N PHE A 3 1.55 21.23 20.24
CA PHE A 3 2.16 21.35 18.92
C PHE A 3 2.45 22.83 18.76
N ALA A 4 3.73 23.21 18.63
CA ALA A 4 4.05 24.57 18.26
C ALA A 4 3.29 24.89 16.97
N GLU A 5 2.73 26.09 16.85
CA GLU A 5 2.12 26.51 15.60
C GLU A 5 3.20 26.45 14.51
N ASP A 6 3.12 25.44 13.65
CA ASP A 6 4.01 25.29 12.50
C ASP A 6 3.78 26.50 11.59
N GLN A 7 4.67 27.48 11.69
CA GLN A 7 4.68 28.59 10.75
C GLN A 7 5.06 28.05 9.37
N PRO A 8 4.32 28.43 8.31
CA PRO A 8 4.67 28.04 6.95
C PRO A 8 6.10 28.48 6.61
N LEU A 9 6.95 27.52 6.25
CA LEU A 9 8.30 27.80 5.77
C LEU A 9 8.26 28.16 4.28
N ALA A 10 9.08 29.13 3.88
CA ALA A 10 9.40 29.32 2.47
C ALA A 10 10.08 28.04 1.93
N ARG A 11 9.85 27.69 0.66
CA ARG A 11 10.39 26.46 0.05
C ARG A 11 11.88 26.26 0.32
N ASP A 12 12.69 27.29 0.10
CA ASP A 12 14.14 27.19 0.27
C ASP A 12 14.54 26.93 1.74
N ALA A 13 13.80 27.49 2.69
CA ALA A 13 14.02 27.27 4.11
C ALA A 13 13.58 25.86 4.53
N PHE A 14 12.50 25.34 3.94
CA PHE A 14 12.07 23.96 4.12
C PHE A 14 13.09 22.98 3.57
N ASP A 15 13.52 23.18 2.31
CA ASP A 15 14.49 22.33 1.63
C ASP A 15 15.84 22.30 2.40
N ALA A 16 16.27 23.44 2.97
CA ALA A 16 17.47 23.52 3.80
C ALA A 16 17.32 22.86 5.18
N ALA A 17 16.09 22.73 5.70
CA ALA A 17 15.79 22.08 6.97
C ALA A 17 15.55 20.57 6.82
N LEU A 18 15.46 20.06 5.59
CA LEU A 18 15.31 18.63 5.37
C LEU A 18 16.52 17.88 5.94
N PRO A 19 16.29 16.73 6.59
CA PRO A 19 17.41 15.85 6.95
C PRO A 19 18.17 15.44 5.68
N PRO A 20 19.48 15.13 5.81
CA PRO A 20 20.24 14.63 4.68
C PRO A 20 19.56 13.39 4.10
N ALA A 21 19.67 13.22 2.78
CA ALA A 21 19.17 12.02 2.12
C ALA A 21 19.80 10.79 2.78
N TRP A 22 19.00 9.73 2.94
CA TRP A 22 19.51 8.47 3.45
C TRP A 22 20.60 7.95 2.50
N PRO A 23 21.78 7.54 3.00
CA PRO A 23 22.91 7.21 2.14
C PRO A 23 22.69 5.95 1.30
N ASP A 24 21.83 5.05 1.76
CA ASP A 24 21.53 3.79 1.10
C ASP A 24 20.26 3.86 0.24
N ASP A 25 20.25 3.14 -0.88
CA ASP A 25 19.02 2.83 -1.61
C ASP A 25 18.22 1.75 -0.86
N LEU A 26 17.51 2.17 0.19
CA LEU A 26 16.61 1.31 0.94
C LEU A 26 15.53 0.69 0.04
N GLY A 27 15.12 1.39 -1.03
CA GLY A 27 14.16 0.87 -1.99
C GLY A 27 14.68 -0.38 -2.70
N ALA A 28 15.94 -0.38 -3.15
CA ALA A 28 16.57 -1.56 -3.74
C ALA A 28 16.69 -2.71 -2.73
N GLN A 29 17.06 -2.41 -1.48
CA GLN A 29 17.17 -3.41 -0.42
C GLN A 29 15.82 -4.07 -0.12
N VAL A 30 14.76 -3.27 0.03
CA VAL A 30 13.40 -3.78 0.24
C VAL A 30 12.96 -4.65 -0.93
N ARG A 31 13.14 -4.19 -2.18
CA ARG A 31 12.80 -5.00 -3.37
C ARG A 31 13.59 -6.31 -3.43
N ALA A 32 14.86 -6.31 -3.05
CA ALA A 32 15.67 -7.52 -3.00
C ALA A 32 15.18 -8.50 -1.92
N GLN A 33 14.84 -8.01 -0.73
CA GLN A 33 14.29 -8.84 0.35
C GLN A 33 12.92 -9.41 0.00
N VAL A 34 12.03 -8.62 -0.60
CA VAL A 34 10.72 -9.08 -1.08
C VAL A 34 10.90 -10.22 -2.09
N ARG A 35 11.76 -10.04 -3.10
CA ARG A 35 12.05 -11.10 -4.09
C ARG A 35 12.66 -12.35 -3.45
N ALA A 36 13.64 -12.18 -2.56
CA ALA A 36 14.31 -13.29 -1.88
C ALA A 36 13.37 -14.08 -0.96
N SER A 37 12.28 -13.47 -0.48
CA SER A 37 11.30 -14.17 0.34
C SER A 37 10.53 -15.26 -0.42
N GLY A 38 10.40 -15.13 -1.74
CA GLY A 38 9.56 -16.01 -2.56
C GLY A 38 8.07 -15.97 -2.18
N ARG A 39 7.63 -14.95 -1.43
CA ARG A 39 6.25 -14.79 -0.96
C ARG A 39 5.52 -13.79 -1.85
N LYS A 40 4.28 -14.10 -2.18
CA LYS A 40 3.33 -13.14 -2.76
C LYS A 40 2.69 -12.33 -1.63
N LEU A 41 2.72 -11.01 -1.74
CA LEU A 41 2.05 -10.11 -0.81
C LEU A 41 0.59 -9.92 -1.24
N VAL A 42 -0.35 -10.25 -0.36
CA VAL A 42 -1.77 -10.02 -0.59
C VAL A 42 -2.21 -8.87 0.31
N VAL A 43 -2.76 -7.81 -0.29
CA VAL A 43 -3.31 -6.66 0.44
C VAL A 43 -4.83 -6.75 0.36
N LEU A 44 -5.49 -6.75 1.52
CA LEU A 44 -6.94 -6.60 1.62
C LEU A 44 -7.24 -5.14 1.95
N ASP A 45 -7.84 -4.41 1.01
CA ASP A 45 -8.13 -2.99 1.15
C ASP A 45 -9.61 -2.74 1.37
N ASP A 46 -9.95 -1.93 2.37
CA ASP A 46 -11.34 -1.65 2.74
C ASP A 46 -12.01 -0.59 1.87
N ASP A 47 -11.23 0.09 1.02
CA ASP A 47 -11.65 1.26 0.26
C ASP A 47 -11.02 1.30 -1.14
N PRO A 48 -11.80 1.62 -2.18
CA PRO A 48 -11.32 1.64 -3.56
C PRO A 48 -10.27 2.71 -3.88
N THR A 49 -9.88 3.57 -2.93
CA THR A 49 -8.88 4.62 -3.19
C THR A 49 -7.46 4.24 -2.81
N GLY A 50 -7.26 3.21 -1.98
CA GLY A 50 -5.91 2.82 -1.53
C GLY A 50 -5.07 2.23 -2.67
N GLY A 51 -5.66 1.36 -3.50
CA GLY A 51 -5.02 0.77 -4.69
C GLY A 51 -4.61 1.80 -5.76
N GLN A 52 -5.30 2.94 -5.85
CA GLN A 52 -5.05 3.98 -6.87
C GLN A 52 -3.73 4.74 -6.68
N THR A 53 -3.06 4.55 -5.55
CA THR A 53 -1.78 5.21 -5.23
C THR A 53 -0.56 4.39 -5.64
N VAL A 54 -0.76 3.14 -6.11
CA VAL A 54 0.31 2.21 -6.48
C VAL A 54 0.13 1.79 -7.94
N GLY A 55 1.16 2.04 -8.76
CA GLY A 55 1.17 1.61 -10.17
C GLY A 55 1.69 0.17 -10.33
N ASP A 56 1.43 -0.40 -11.51
CA ASP A 56 1.99 -1.69 -11.96
C ASP A 56 1.67 -2.90 -11.07
N LEU A 57 0.48 -2.93 -10.46
CA LEU A 57 -0.01 -4.06 -9.66
C LEU A 57 -1.41 -4.49 -10.07
N SER A 58 -1.67 -5.79 -9.96
CA SER A 58 -3.01 -6.36 -10.13
C SER A 58 -3.94 -5.96 -8.97
N GLU A 59 -5.08 -5.36 -9.29
CA GLU A 59 -6.16 -5.03 -8.34
C GLU A 59 -7.44 -5.81 -8.67
N LEU A 60 -7.89 -6.64 -7.74
CA LEU A 60 -9.15 -7.36 -7.81
C LEU A 60 -10.26 -6.53 -7.18
N LEU A 61 -11.05 -5.87 -8.02
CA LEU A 61 -12.22 -5.08 -7.61
C LEU A 61 -13.42 -5.95 -7.19
N THR A 62 -13.45 -7.17 -7.70
CA THR A 62 -14.34 -8.26 -7.30
C THR A 62 -13.53 -9.54 -7.25
N TRP A 63 -13.93 -10.48 -6.40
CA TRP A 63 -13.17 -11.70 -6.25
C TRP A 63 -14.13 -12.90 -6.16
N ASP A 64 -13.99 -13.78 -7.15
CA ASP A 64 -14.44 -15.16 -7.11
C ASP A 64 -13.21 -16.07 -7.07
N GLY A 65 -13.42 -17.37 -6.82
CA GLY A 65 -12.33 -18.32 -6.64
C GLY A 65 -11.38 -18.45 -7.83
N GLU A 66 -11.85 -18.27 -9.07
CA GLU A 66 -11.01 -18.39 -10.26
C GLU A 66 -10.17 -17.14 -10.47
N LEU A 67 -10.73 -15.95 -10.25
CA LEU A 67 -9.96 -14.69 -10.29
C LEU A 67 -8.86 -14.68 -9.22
N LEU A 68 -9.19 -15.10 -8.00
CA LEU A 68 -8.21 -15.18 -6.91
C LEU A 68 -7.12 -16.19 -7.22
N LYS A 69 -7.48 -17.38 -7.75
CA LYS A 69 -6.52 -18.39 -8.17
C LYS A 69 -5.59 -17.88 -9.27
N GLY A 70 -6.12 -17.19 -10.28
CA GLY A 70 -5.30 -16.57 -11.33
C GLY A 70 -4.29 -15.58 -10.75
N ALA A 71 -4.76 -14.64 -9.93
CA ALA A 71 -3.90 -13.62 -9.31
C ALA A 71 -2.85 -14.21 -8.36
N LEU A 72 -3.19 -15.29 -7.65
CA LEU A 72 -2.26 -16.01 -6.76
C LEU A 72 -1.20 -16.82 -7.52
N LEU A 73 -1.48 -17.24 -8.76
CA LEU A 73 -0.56 -18.03 -9.59
C LEU A 73 0.26 -17.18 -10.56
N ASP A 74 -0.10 -15.91 -10.76
CA ASP A 74 0.69 -14.97 -11.57
C ASP A 74 2.08 -14.69 -10.95
N ASP A 75 3.02 -14.21 -11.74
CA ASP A 75 4.38 -13.83 -11.35
C ASP A 75 4.44 -12.48 -10.61
N ASP A 76 3.35 -11.71 -10.59
CA ASP A 76 3.26 -10.45 -9.84
C ASP A 76 3.61 -10.66 -8.35
N PRO A 77 4.54 -9.90 -7.78
CA PRO A 77 4.98 -10.09 -6.40
C PRO A 77 3.90 -9.70 -5.37
N SER A 78 2.87 -8.97 -5.79
CA SER A 78 1.78 -8.53 -4.94
C SER A 78 0.46 -8.39 -5.68
N ILE A 79 -0.64 -8.58 -4.96
CA ILE A 79 -2.00 -8.38 -5.45
C ILE A 79 -2.80 -7.56 -4.43
N PHE A 80 -3.64 -6.66 -4.92
CA PHE A 80 -4.63 -5.95 -4.13
C PHE A 80 -5.99 -6.61 -4.29
N VAL A 81 -6.72 -6.77 -3.19
CA VAL A 81 -8.09 -7.28 -3.17
C VAL A 81 -8.95 -6.27 -2.45
N LEU A 82 -9.89 -5.69 -3.19
CA LEU A 82 -10.83 -4.73 -2.64
C LEU A 82 -11.95 -5.46 -1.89
N THR A 83 -12.05 -5.23 -0.59
CA THR A 83 -13.16 -5.72 0.24
C THR A 83 -14.34 -4.73 0.22
N ASN A 84 -14.04 -3.44 -0.01
CA ASN A 84 -15.00 -2.34 -0.06
C ASN A 84 -15.89 -2.25 1.20
N THR A 85 -15.30 -2.47 2.37
CA THR A 85 -16.03 -2.56 3.65
C THR A 85 -16.00 -1.28 4.49
N ARG A 86 -15.29 -0.22 4.09
CA ARG A 86 -15.06 0.98 4.93
C ARG A 86 -16.34 1.60 5.52
N SER A 87 -17.41 1.66 4.73
CA SER A 87 -18.68 2.26 5.14
C SER A 87 -19.66 1.27 5.77
N LEU A 88 -19.29 -0.01 5.89
CA LEU A 88 -20.17 -1.04 6.46
C LEU A 88 -20.09 -1.06 7.99
N PRO A 89 -21.20 -1.39 8.69
CA PRO A 89 -21.14 -1.75 10.10
C PRO A 89 -20.20 -2.95 10.31
N ARG A 90 -19.53 -3.00 11.47
CA ARG A 90 -18.53 -4.03 11.79
C ARG A 90 -18.97 -5.47 11.49
N ALA A 91 -20.22 -5.83 11.81
CA ALA A 91 -20.74 -7.16 11.55
C ALA A 91 -20.81 -7.46 10.03
N ALA A 92 -21.35 -6.54 9.24
CA ALA A 92 -21.46 -6.68 7.80
C ALA A 92 -20.09 -6.65 7.10
N ALA A 93 -19.11 -5.92 7.64
CA ALA A 93 -17.73 -5.96 7.17
C ALA A 93 -17.07 -7.32 7.44
N ALA A 94 -17.32 -7.92 8.61
CA ALA A 94 -16.79 -9.25 8.95
C ALA A 94 -17.39 -10.36 8.07
N ASP A 95 -18.67 -10.27 7.71
CA ASP A 95 -19.33 -11.23 6.81
C ASP A 95 -18.80 -11.18 5.36
N ARG A 96 -18.00 -10.17 5.02
CA ARG A 96 -17.40 -9.96 3.69
C ARG A 96 -15.96 -10.46 3.58
N LEU A 97 -15.34 -10.90 4.68
CA LEU A 97 -13.94 -11.38 4.77
C LEU A 97 -13.90 -12.90 4.94
#